data_AF-A0A1H0H9T3-F1
#
_entry.id   AF-A0A1H0H9T3-F1
#
_cell.length_a   1.000
_cell.length_b   1.000
_cell.length_c   1.000
_cell.angle_alpha   90.00
_cell.angle_beta   90.00
_cell.angle_gamma   90.00
#
_symmetry.space_group_name_H-M   'P 1'
#
loop_
_entity.id
_entity.type
_entity.pdbx_description
1 polymer ?
#
loop_
_entity_poly.entity_id
_entity_poly.type
_entity_poly.pdbx_seq_one_letter_code
_entity_poly.pdbx_strand_id
1 'polypeptide(L)'
;MAVVFRIIIQCFIFTLFIFYDVQDRVQSMGEARTYSADIIACHDAAIPKLVDKSKGYVVFDEVAGLASFQQSLIRNLNLQPNLTPTNNKIFYGQIKIVGVMFIGDDKVPHDASGKPIYPYTYSNSLIYRGHSISVDETLYGPSVIGIIEAGYNTELKPVVMKTAVYRYVGQSLN
;
A
#
# COMPACT_ATOMS: atom_id res chain seq x y z
N MET A 1 37.79 -9.49 -40.03
CA MET A 1 36.32 -9.58 -40.03
C MET A 1 35.74 -10.34 -38.84
N ALA A 2 36.25 -11.52 -38.48
CA ALA A 2 35.73 -12.30 -37.34
C ALA A 2 35.74 -11.57 -35.98
N VAL A 3 36.76 -10.75 -35.71
CA VAL A 3 36.88 -9.97 -34.46
C VAL A 3 35.82 -8.87 -34.38
N VAL A 4 35.61 -8.14 -35.47
CA VAL A 4 34.61 -7.05 -35.53
C VAL A 4 33.20 -7.60 -35.30
N PHE A 5 32.88 -8.73 -35.94
CA PHE A 5 31.58 -9.39 -35.75
C PHE A 5 31.37 -9.88 -34.31
N ARG A 6 32.42 -10.43 -33.66
CA ARG A 6 32.36 -10.82 -32.24
C ARG A 6 32.13 -9.62 -31.31
N ILE A 7 32.77 -8.49 -31.59
CA ILE A 7 32.57 -7.25 -30.81
C ILE A 7 31.12 -6.78 -30.95
N ILE A 8 30.55 -6.78 -32.16
CA ILE A 8 29.16 -6.38 -32.39
C ILE A 8 28.19 -7.27 -31.60
N ILE A 9 28.37 -8.59 -31.64
CA ILE A 9 27.55 -9.53 -30.87
C ILE A 9 27.69 -9.26 -29.36
N GLN A 10 28.92 -9.07 -28.88
CA GLN A 10 29.15 -8.82 -27.46
C GLN A 10 28.51 -7.50 -26.99
N CYS A 11 28.60 -6.44 -27.80
CA CYS A 11 27.93 -5.17 -27.53
C CYS A 11 26.41 -5.35 -27.49
N PHE A 12 25.83 -6.10 -28.44
CA PHE A 12 24.39 -6.36 -28.48
C PHE A 12 23.91 -7.12 -27.24
N ILE A 13 24.61 -8.20 -26.87
CA ILE A 13 24.31 -8.97 -25.65
C ILE A 13 24.41 -8.08 -24.41
N PHE A 14 25.47 -7.27 -24.31
CA PHE A 14 25.66 -6.36 -23.18
C PHE A 14 24.54 -5.31 -23.07
N THR A 15 24.11 -4.73 -24.19
CA THR A 15 22.97 -3.79 -24.21
C THR A 15 21.68 -4.46 -23.77
N LEU A 16 21.42 -5.70 -24.18
CA LEU A 16 20.26 -6.48 -23.72
C LEU A 16 20.32 -6.71 -22.20
N PHE A 17 21.48 -7.09 -21.64
CA PHE A 17 21.61 -7.27 -20.19
C PHE A 17 21.36 -5.98 -19.42
N ILE A 18 21.91 -4.85 -19.84
CA ILE A 18 21.64 -3.55 -19.22
C ILE A 18 20.15 -3.24 -19.27
N PHE A 19 19.51 -3.51 -20.41
CA PHE A 19 18.09 -3.26 -20.57
C PHE A 19 17.26 -4.04 -19.56
N TYR A 20 17.45 -5.36 -19.44
CA TYR A 20 16.74 -6.18 -18.45
C TYR A 20 17.03 -5.76 -17.01
N ASP A 21 18.29 -5.45 -16.65
CA ASP A 21 18.65 -4.99 -15.30
C ASP A 21 17.94 -3.67 -14.95
N VAL A 22 17.80 -2.75 -15.92
CA VAL A 22 17.04 -1.51 -15.72
C VAL A 22 15.55 -1.81 -15.49
N GLN A 23 14.95 -2.73 -16.25
CA GLN A 23 13.54 -3.10 -16.07
C GLN A 23 13.30 -3.72 -14.68
N ASP A 24 14.15 -4.66 -14.27
CA ASP A 24 14.04 -5.34 -12.98
C ASP A 24 14.22 -4.36 -11.82
N ARG A 25 15.18 -3.43 -11.92
CA ARG A 25 15.37 -2.37 -10.92
C ARG A 25 14.20 -1.41 -10.84
N VAL A 26 13.62 -1.03 -11.97
CA VAL A 26 12.43 -0.15 -12.00
C VAL A 26 11.26 -0.83 -11.29
N GLN A 27 11.01 -2.10 -11.59
CA GLN A 27 9.95 -2.86 -10.94
C GLN A 27 10.22 -3.03 -9.44
N SER A 28 11.38 -3.56 -9.06
CA SER A 28 11.73 -3.80 -7.65
C SER A 28 11.68 -2.53 -6.80
N MET A 29 12.23 -1.41 -7.32
CA MET A 29 12.16 -0.13 -6.64
C MET A 29 10.74 0.42 -6.59
N GLY A 30 9.95 0.24 -7.65
CA GLY A 30 8.54 0.61 -7.68
C GLY A 30 7.73 -0.12 -6.62
N GLU A 31 7.93 -1.44 -6.50
CA GLU A 31 7.27 -2.26 -5.51
C GLU A 31 7.62 -1.85 -4.08
N ALA A 32 8.91 -1.65 -3.79
CA ALA A 32 9.38 -1.21 -2.48
C ALA A 32 8.81 0.16 -2.12
N ARG A 33 8.86 1.14 -3.04
CA ARG A 33 8.31 2.49 -2.82
C ARG A 33 6.81 2.47 -2.59
N THR A 34 6.09 1.69 -3.38
CA THR A 34 4.62 1.55 -3.27
C THR A 34 4.25 1.00 -1.91
N TYR A 35 4.89 -0.09 -1.49
CA TYR A 35 4.66 -0.68 -0.17
C TYR A 35 5.01 0.26 0.98
N SER A 36 6.16 0.94 0.93
CA SER A 36 6.54 1.91 1.96
C SER A 36 5.57 3.09 2.03
N ALA A 37 5.15 3.62 0.88
CA ALA A 37 4.18 4.72 0.85
C ALA A 37 2.81 4.28 1.36
N ASP A 38 2.38 3.05 1.07
CA ASP A 38 1.13 2.49 1.56
C ASP A 38 1.12 2.35 3.08
N ILE A 39 2.21 1.82 3.67
CA ILE A 39 2.35 1.77 5.14
C ILE A 39 2.32 3.17 5.76
N ILE A 40 3.06 4.13 5.19
CA ILE A 40 3.07 5.51 5.70
C ILE A 40 1.68 6.15 5.56
N ALA A 41 0.97 5.87 4.47
CA ALA A 41 -0.39 6.33 4.28
C ALA A 41 -1.35 5.70 5.31
N CYS A 42 -1.23 4.41 5.59
CA CYS A 42 -2.00 3.74 6.65
C CYS A 42 -1.73 4.35 8.03
N HIS A 43 -0.46 4.67 8.32
CA HIS A 43 -0.06 5.38 9.53
C HIS A 43 -0.73 6.76 9.63
N ASP A 44 -0.63 7.58 8.59
CA ASP A 44 -1.18 8.92 8.56
C ASP A 44 -2.72 8.93 8.56
N ALA A 45 -3.34 7.85 8.09
CA ALA A 45 -4.78 7.65 8.08
C ALA A 45 -5.35 7.20 9.43
N ALA A 46 -4.51 6.73 10.36
CA ALA A 46 -4.93 6.23 11.67
C ALA A 46 -5.29 7.38 12.64
N ILE A 47 -6.29 8.19 12.25
CA ILE A 47 -6.78 9.35 12.98
C ILE A 47 -7.94 8.92 13.89
N PRO A 48 -7.76 8.88 15.23
CA PRO A 48 -8.85 8.51 16.13
C PRO A 48 -9.85 9.67 16.32
N LYS A 49 -11.12 9.32 16.49
CA LYS A 49 -12.17 10.25 16.91
C LYS A 49 -11.89 10.69 18.35
N LEU A 50 -11.87 12.01 18.57
CA LEU A 50 -11.58 12.59 19.88
C LEU A 50 -12.58 12.15 20.96
N VAL A 51 -13.86 11.99 20.58
CA VAL A 51 -14.93 11.60 21.52
C VAL A 51 -14.69 10.20 22.08
N ASP A 52 -14.34 9.24 21.23
CA ASP A 52 -14.11 7.86 21.64
C ASP A 52 -12.76 7.70 22.34
N LYS A 53 -11.75 8.42 21.85
CA LYS A 53 -10.42 8.48 22.48
C LYS A 53 -10.47 9.00 23.91
N SER A 54 -11.35 9.97 24.20
CA SER A 54 -11.53 10.47 25.58
C SER A 54 -12.14 9.44 26.54
N LYS A 55 -12.81 8.41 26.01
CA LYS A 55 -13.33 7.25 26.74
C LYS A 55 -12.34 6.08 26.76
N GLY A 56 -11.16 6.26 26.16
CA GLY A 56 -10.11 5.25 26.05
C GLY A 56 -10.32 4.19 24.97
N TYR A 57 -11.26 4.41 24.04
CA TYR A 57 -11.45 3.57 22.86
C TYR A 57 -10.76 4.20 21.65
N VAL A 58 -10.22 3.36 20.77
CA VAL A 58 -9.66 3.81 19.50
C VAL A 58 -10.65 3.49 18.39
N VAL A 59 -11.45 4.48 18.03
CA VAL A 59 -12.34 4.45 16.86
C VAL A 59 -11.81 5.44 15.84
N PHE A 60 -11.60 5.02 14.60
CA PHE A 60 -11.03 5.89 13.57
C PHE A 60 -12.08 6.80 12.92
N ASP A 61 -11.66 8.01 12.56
CA ASP A 61 -12.40 8.89 11.65
C ASP A 61 -12.08 8.49 10.21
N GLU A 62 -12.98 7.74 9.58
CA GLU A 62 -12.76 7.21 8.23
C GLU A 62 -12.71 8.30 7.16
N VAL A 63 -13.44 9.41 7.35
CA VAL A 63 -13.49 10.50 6.36
C VAL A 63 -12.17 11.28 6.40
N ALA A 64 -11.75 11.69 7.60
CA ALA A 64 -10.46 12.35 7.78
C ALA A 64 -9.30 11.40 7.44
N GLY A 65 -9.41 10.13 7.83
CA GLY A 65 -8.43 9.09 7.58
C GLY A 65 -8.24 8.84 6.09
N LEU A 66 -9.31 8.72 5.29
CA LEU A 66 -9.21 8.51 3.85
C LEU A 66 -8.58 9.70 3.13
N ALA A 67 -8.94 10.93 3.53
CA ALA A 67 -8.32 12.14 2.98
C ALA A 67 -6.81 12.20 3.30
N SER A 68 -6.44 11.85 4.55
CA SER A 68 -5.04 11.77 4.99
C SER A 68 -4.27 10.68 4.24
N PHE A 69 -4.88 9.51 4.05
CA PHE A 69 -4.33 8.39 3.28
C PHE A 69 -3.97 8.83 1.85
N GLN A 70 -4.93 9.43 1.14
CA GLN A 70 -4.73 9.92 -0.22
C GLN A 70 -3.64 10.99 -0.27
N GLN A 71 -3.67 11.96 0.65
CA GLN A 71 -2.67 13.02 0.73
C GLN A 71 -1.26 12.47 0.98
N SER A 72 -1.15 11.44 1.82
CA SER A 72 0.13 10.80 2.13
C SER A 72 0.68 10.05 0.92
N LEU A 73 -0.16 9.34 0.14
CA LEU A 73 0.26 8.73 -1.12
C LEU A 73 0.73 9.77 -2.13
N ILE A 74 -0.01 10.87 -2.28
CA ILE A 74 0.34 11.99 -3.18
C ILE A 74 1.75 12.50 -2.86
N ARG A 75 2.03 12.76 -1.57
CA ARG A 75 3.30 13.29 -1.11
C ARG A 75 4.44 12.27 -1.27
N ASN A 76 4.24 11.03 -0.84
CA ASN A 76 5.30 10.02 -0.78
C ASN A 76 5.65 9.42 -2.15
N LEU A 77 4.69 9.34 -3.08
CA LEU A 77 4.92 8.82 -4.43
C LEU A 77 5.07 9.92 -5.49
N ASN A 78 5.05 11.19 -5.06
CA ASN A 78 5.14 12.37 -5.91
C ASN A 78 4.07 12.33 -7.03
N LEU A 79 2.81 12.27 -6.62
CA LEU A 79 1.66 12.20 -7.52
C LEU A 79 0.97 13.56 -7.64
N GLN A 80 0.16 13.71 -8.67
CA GLN A 80 -0.84 14.75 -8.77
C GLN A 80 -2.01 14.46 -7.83
N PRO A 81 -2.89 15.44 -7.54
CA PRO A 81 -4.07 15.21 -6.69
C PRO A 81 -4.99 14.07 -7.14
N ASN A 82 -4.99 13.76 -8.44
CA ASN A 82 -5.73 12.64 -9.03
C ASN A 82 -4.97 11.29 -8.93
N LEU A 83 -3.89 11.18 -8.15
CA LEU A 83 -3.03 10.00 -8.02
C LEU A 83 -2.28 9.58 -9.29
N THR A 84 -2.12 10.49 -10.25
CA THR A 84 -1.26 10.26 -11.43
C THR A 84 0.18 10.66 -11.11
N PRO A 85 1.19 9.84 -11.44
CA PRO A 85 2.60 10.18 -11.18
C PRO A 85 3.06 11.46 -11.88
N THR A 86 3.79 12.34 -11.17
CA THR A 86 4.39 13.52 -11.78
C THR A 86 5.79 13.21 -12.31
N ASN A 87 5.95 13.14 -13.64
CA ASN A 87 7.24 12.89 -14.33
C ASN A 87 8.06 11.71 -13.75
N ASN A 88 7.41 10.78 -13.05
CA ASN A 88 8.08 9.69 -12.37
C ASN A 88 8.29 8.55 -13.37
N LYS A 89 9.55 8.20 -13.64
CA LYS A 89 9.90 7.14 -14.59
C LYS A 89 9.58 5.73 -14.08
N ILE A 90 9.21 5.58 -12.80
CA ILE A 90 8.99 4.28 -12.16
C ILE A 90 7.55 3.80 -12.35
N PHE A 91 6.58 4.69 -12.28
CA PHE A 91 5.16 4.34 -12.32
C PHE A 91 4.57 4.70 -13.68
N TYR A 92 3.66 3.88 -14.18
CA TYR A 92 2.81 4.26 -15.32
C TYR A 92 1.34 4.24 -14.92
N GLY A 93 0.59 5.21 -15.43
CA GLY A 93 -0.82 5.34 -15.14
C GLY A 93 -1.11 5.79 -13.70
N GLN A 94 -2.39 5.93 -13.41
CA GLN A 94 -2.90 6.38 -12.13
C GLN A 94 -2.78 5.28 -11.08
N ILE A 95 -2.25 5.61 -9.89
CA ILE A 95 -2.30 4.73 -8.72
C ILE A 95 -3.73 4.73 -8.18
N LYS A 96 -4.26 3.55 -7.89
CA LYS A 96 -5.65 3.42 -7.43
C LYS A 96 -5.69 2.92 -6.01
N ILE A 97 -6.51 3.58 -5.20
CA ILE A 97 -6.86 3.10 -3.88
C ILE A 97 -7.98 2.08 -4.09
N VAL A 98 -7.64 0.80 -3.89
CA VAL A 98 -8.59 -0.31 -4.06
C VAL A 98 -9.47 -0.42 -2.82
N GLY A 99 -8.90 -0.22 -1.64
CA GLY A 99 -9.64 -0.20 -0.38
C GLY A 99 -8.80 0.36 0.76
N VAL A 100 -9.48 0.95 1.73
CA VAL A 100 -8.90 1.32 3.02
C VAL A 100 -9.85 0.82 4.10
N MET A 101 -9.37 -0.02 4.99
CA MET A 101 -10.16 -0.60 6.08
C MET A 101 -9.69 -0.01 7.40
N PHE A 102 -10.58 0.68 8.08
CA PHE A 102 -10.33 1.23 9.40
C PHE A 102 -10.90 0.28 10.45
N ILE A 103 -10.03 -0.42 11.17
CA ILE A 103 -10.39 -1.42 12.17
C ILE A 103 -10.11 -0.85 13.56
N GLY A 104 -11.09 -0.10 14.08
CA GLY A 104 -11.08 0.38 15.46
C GLY A 104 -11.64 -0.63 16.44
N ASP A 105 -11.61 -0.29 17.72
CA ASP A 105 -12.17 -1.09 18.80
C ASP A 105 -13.66 -1.37 18.61
N ASP A 106 -14.38 -0.50 17.88
CA ASP A 106 -15.79 -0.66 17.54
C ASP A 106 -16.10 -1.81 16.55
N LYS A 107 -15.09 -2.34 15.87
CA LYS A 107 -15.26 -3.33 14.79
C LYS A 107 -14.65 -4.70 15.10
N VAL A 108 -14.08 -4.86 16.29
CA VAL A 108 -13.46 -6.12 16.71
C VAL A 108 -14.40 -6.93 17.62
N PRO A 109 -14.14 -8.23 17.82
CA PRO A 109 -14.87 -9.00 18.82
C PRO A 109 -14.70 -8.38 20.21
N HIS A 110 -15.75 -8.43 21.02
CA HIS A 110 -15.74 -7.90 22.39
C HIS A 110 -15.93 -9.03 23.41
N ASP A 111 -15.36 -8.87 24.59
CA ASP A 111 -15.58 -9.78 25.72
C ASP A 111 -16.95 -9.53 26.39
N ALA A 112 -17.27 -10.34 27.40
CA ALA A 112 -18.52 -10.19 28.15
C ALA A 112 -18.64 -8.85 28.92
N SER A 113 -17.53 -8.14 29.11
CA SER A 113 -17.48 -6.81 29.73
C SER A 113 -17.58 -5.67 28.71
N GLY A 114 -17.67 -5.99 27.41
CA GLY A 114 -17.70 -5.01 26.33
C GLY A 114 -16.32 -4.41 26.00
N LYS A 115 -15.21 -5.09 26.33
CA LYS A 115 -13.86 -4.68 25.94
C LYS A 115 -13.42 -5.34 24.64
N PRO A 116 -12.69 -4.63 23.75
CA PRO A 116 -12.18 -5.19 22.51
C PRO A 116 -11.18 -6.32 22.78
N ILE A 117 -11.28 -7.42 22.04
CA ILE A 117 -10.41 -8.59 22.18
C ILE A 117 -9.32 -8.55 21.10
N TYR A 118 -8.08 -8.49 21.55
CA TYR A 118 -6.90 -8.70 20.72
C TYR A 118 -5.96 -9.76 21.34
N PRO A 119 -5.19 -10.49 20.52
CA PRO A 119 -5.25 -10.51 19.07
C PRO A 119 -6.49 -11.23 18.52
N TYR A 120 -6.90 -10.89 17.29
CA TYR A 120 -7.93 -11.64 16.56
C TYR A 120 -7.59 -11.76 15.08
N THR A 121 -8.10 -12.82 14.44
CA THR A 121 -7.94 -13.03 12.99
C THR A 121 -8.99 -12.22 12.26
N TYR A 122 -8.54 -11.23 11.51
CA TYR A 122 -9.36 -10.46 10.58
C TYR A 122 -9.34 -11.14 9.21
N SER A 123 -10.52 -11.41 8.67
CA SER A 123 -10.70 -11.89 7.30
C SER A 123 -11.75 -11.03 6.63
N ASN A 124 -11.40 -10.44 5.49
CA ASN A 124 -12.34 -9.71 4.66
C ASN A 124 -12.03 -9.94 3.18
N SER A 125 -13.06 -9.91 2.36
CA SER A 125 -12.96 -10.07 0.92
C SER A 125 -13.65 -8.89 0.24
N LEU A 126 -12.93 -8.25 -0.67
CA LEU A 126 -13.48 -7.18 -1.51
C LEU A 126 -13.39 -7.57 -2.98
N ILE A 127 -14.40 -7.16 -3.75
CA ILE A 127 -14.46 -7.42 -5.19
C ILE A 127 -13.95 -6.18 -5.90
N TYR A 128 -12.87 -6.34 -6.66
CA TYR A 128 -12.32 -5.29 -7.50
C TYR A 128 -12.05 -5.84 -8.90
N ARG A 129 -12.66 -5.22 -9.92
CA ARG A 129 -12.55 -5.62 -11.34
C ARG A 129 -12.91 -7.10 -11.61
N GLY A 130 -13.87 -7.64 -10.87
CA GLY A 130 -14.30 -9.04 -11.02
C GLY A 130 -13.38 -10.06 -10.35
N HIS A 131 -12.32 -9.61 -9.67
CA HIS A 131 -11.46 -10.45 -8.84
C HIS A 131 -11.75 -10.23 -7.36
N SER A 132 -11.75 -11.31 -6.59
CA SER A 132 -11.83 -11.26 -5.13
C SER A 132 -10.43 -11.06 -4.56
N ILE A 133 -10.27 -10.04 -3.73
CA ILE A 133 -9.05 -9.77 -2.97
C ILE A 133 -9.37 -10.10 -1.52
N SER A 134 -8.74 -11.16 -0.99
CA SER A 134 -8.84 -11.54 0.41
C SER A 134 -7.74 -10.86 1.22
N VAL A 135 -8.10 -10.37 2.39
CA VAL A 135 -7.20 -9.85 3.41
C VAL A 135 -7.38 -10.71 4.64
N ASP A 136 -6.38 -11.54 4.94
CA ASP A 136 -6.37 -12.46 6.08
C ASP A 136 -5.17 -12.11 6.97
N GLU A 137 -5.43 -11.41 8.08
CA GLU A 137 -4.39 -10.83 8.92
C GLU A 137 -4.69 -11.04 10.41
N THR A 138 -3.66 -11.24 11.23
CA THR A 138 -3.82 -11.29 12.69
C THR A 138 -3.56 -9.91 13.27
N LEU A 139 -4.62 -9.27 13.77
CA LEU A 139 -4.55 -7.94 14.35
C LEU A 139 -4.34 -8.04 15.85
N TYR A 140 -3.37 -7.28 16.37
CA TYR A 140 -3.04 -7.23 17.81
C TYR A 140 -3.46 -5.90 18.46
N GLY A 141 -4.22 -5.09 17.74
CA GLY A 141 -4.69 -3.78 18.18
C GLY A 141 -5.43 -3.08 17.03
N PRO A 142 -5.98 -1.88 17.30
CA PRO A 142 -6.62 -1.06 16.30
C PRO A 142 -5.68 -0.86 15.11
N SER A 143 -6.16 -1.08 13.90
CA SER A 143 -5.32 -1.11 12.71
C SER A 143 -5.99 -0.46 11.50
N VAL A 144 -5.19 0.08 10.60
CA VAL A 144 -5.62 0.56 9.28
C VAL A 144 -4.96 -0.31 8.23
N ILE A 145 -5.76 -0.84 7.32
CA ILE A 145 -5.31 -1.68 6.20
C ILE A 145 -5.51 -0.91 4.91
N GLY A 146 -4.43 -0.67 4.18
CA GLY A 146 -4.42 -0.03 2.87
C GLY A 146 -4.22 -1.07 1.77
N ILE A 147 -4.96 -0.91 0.67
CA ILE A 147 -4.79 -1.73 -0.53
C ILE A 147 -4.75 -0.80 -1.73
N ILE A 148 -3.64 -0.83 -2.45
CA ILE A 148 -3.42 0.01 -3.62
C ILE A 148 -3.01 -0.80 -4.84
N GLU A 149 -3.44 -0.36 -6.02
CA GLU A 149 -3.03 -0.88 -7.32
C GLU A 149 -2.04 0.12 -7.93
N ALA A 150 -0.84 -0.36 -8.30
CA ALA A 150 0.19 0.44 -8.96
C ALA A 150 0.71 -0.27 -10.21
N GLY A 151 0.91 0.51 -11.28
CA GLY A 151 1.57 0.07 -12.50
C GLY A 151 3.03 0.50 -12.54
N TYR A 152 3.95 -0.40 -12.90
CA TYR A 152 5.38 -0.08 -13.06
C TYR A 152 5.79 0.10 -14.51
N ASN A 153 6.51 1.17 -14.80
CA ASN A 153 6.86 1.60 -16.14
C ASN A 153 8.00 0.75 -16.70
N THR A 154 7.71 -0.53 -16.90
CA THR A 154 8.56 -1.48 -17.62
C THR A 154 7.94 -1.82 -18.98
N GLU A 155 8.62 -2.58 -19.84
CA GLU A 155 8.06 -2.97 -21.14
C GLU A 155 6.71 -3.67 -21.04
N LEU A 156 6.59 -4.59 -20.09
CA LEU A 156 5.37 -5.36 -19.85
C LEU A 156 4.29 -4.56 -19.14
N LYS A 157 4.64 -3.40 -18.57
CA LYS A 157 3.73 -2.57 -17.78
C LYS A 157 2.90 -3.40 -16.80
N PRO A 158 3.54 -4.10 -15.84
CA PRO A 158 2.84 -4.91 -14.88
C PRO A 158 2.03 -4.02 -13.93
N VAL A 159 0.79 -4.45 -13.65
CA VAL A 159 -0.06 -3.89 -12.60
C VAL A 159 0.02 -4.83 -11.40
N VAL A 160 0.37 -4.30 -10.23
CA VAL A 160 0.49 -5.09 -9.00
C VAL A 160 -0.33 -4.44 -7.90
N MET A 161 -1.02 -5.27 -7.11
CA MET A 161 -1.68 -4.85 -5.90
C MET A 161 -0.72 -4.97 -4.72
N LYS A 162 -0.72 -3.96 -3.86
CA LYS A 162 0.02 -3.94 -2.60
C LYS A 162 -0.97 -3.76 -1.46
N THR A 163 -0.74 -4.52 -0.40
CA THR A 163 -1.50 -4.45 0.84
C THR A 163 -0.53 -4.08 1.93
N ALA A 164 -0.90 -3.09 2.74
CA ALA A 164 -0.16 -2.68 3.92
C ALA A 164 -1.08 -2.70 5.13
N VAL A 165 -0.53 -3.09 6.28
CA VAL A 165 -1.24 -3.05 7.57
C VAL A 165 -0.44 -2.18 8.52
N TYR A 166 -1.07 -1.12 9.01
CA TYR A 166 -0.52 -0.33 10.09
C TYR A 166 -1.28 -0.60 11.39
N ARG A 167 -0.54 -0.93 12.44
CA ARG A 167 -1.08 -1.07 13.80
C ARG A 167 -0.92 0.23 14.56
N TYR A 168 -2.02 0.75 15.09
CA TYR A 168 -2.03 1.94 15.92
C TYR A 168 -1.33 1.68 17.25
N VAL A 169 -0.40 2.56 17.61
CA VAL A 169 0.45 2.41 18.82
C VAL A 169 -0.13 3.20 20.01
N GLY A 170 -1.20 3.98 19.82
CA GLY A 170 -1.84 4.68 20.94
C GLY A 170 -2.55 3.70 21.89
N GLN A 171 -2.51 4.01 23.19
CA GLN A 171 -3.14 3.19 24.22
C GLN A 171 -4.66 3.09 23.98
N SER A 172 -5.13 1.89 23.65
CA SER A 172 -6.52 1.48 23.91
C SER A 172 -6.60 0.97 25.35
N LEU A 173 -7.68 1.29 26.06
CA LEU A 173 -7.92 0.76 27.40
C LEU A 173 -8.20 -0.75 27.32
N ASN A 174 -7.14 -1.55 27.38
CA ASN A 174 -7.22 -2.95 27.81
C ASN A 174 -7.51 -3.02 29.31
#